data_AF-A0A7C1ALK1-F1
#
_entry.id   AF-A0A7C1ALK1-F1
#
_cell.length_a   1.000
_cell.length_b   1.000
_cell.length_c   1.000
_cell.angle_alpha   90.00
_cell.angle_beta   90.00
_cell.angle_gamma   90.00
#
_symmetry.space_group_name_H-M   'P 1'
#
loop_
_entity.id
_entity.type
_entity.pdbx_description
1 polymer ?
#
loop_
_entity_poly.entity_id
_entity_poly.type
_entity_poly.pdbx_seq_one_letter_code
_entity_poly.pdbx_strand_id
1 'polypeptide(L)' 'MENHQIVYKNLLLQEIKSTPEEYLPALLNIVQLFRESVTLKTAEASFTKGWEETMAGEVNSIDDLWTGTDAE' A
#
# COMPACT_ATOMS: atom_id res chain seq x y z
N MET A 1 -21.59 0.48 10.69
CA MET A 1 -20.34 0.60 9.91
C MET A 1 -20.46 1.59 8.75
N GLU A 2 -21.60 1.67 8.04
CA GLU A 2 -21.84 2.66 6.96
C GLU A 2 -21.59 4.13 7.36
N ASN A 3 -21.91 4.50 8.60
CA ASN A 3 -21.83 5.90 9.03
C ASN A 3 -20.38 6.44 9.07
N HIS A 4 -19.38 5.60 9.35
CA HIS A 4 -17.98 6.02 9.39
C HIS A 4 -17.42 6.30 8.00
N GLN A 5 -17.76 5.47 7.02
CA GLN A 5 -17.30 5.64 5.64
C GLN A 5 -17.82 6.95 5.04
N ILE A 6 -19.07 7.31 5.34
CA ILE A 6 -19.69 8.57 4.88
C ILE A 6 -19.02 9.77 5.54
N VAL A 7 -18.73 9.70 6.85
CA VAL A 7 -18.05 10.78 7.58
C VAL A 7 -16.67 11.07 6.98
N TYR A 8 -15.82 10.06 6.78
CA TYR A 8 -14.48 10.28 6.25
C TYR A 8 -14.48 10.76 4.79
N LYS A 9 -15.40 10.28 3.96
CA LYS A 9 -15.56 10.80 2.58
C LYS A 9 -15.91 12.28 2.56
N ASN A 10 -16.79 12.72 3.46
CA ASN A 10 -17.18 14.12 3.54
C ASN A 10 -16.03 15.01 4.04
N LEU A 11 -15.26 14.54 5.02
CA LEU A 11 -14.07 15.26 5.51
C LEU A 11 -13.00 15.40 4.42
N LEU A 12 -12.73 14.33 3.67
CA LEU A 12 -11.80 14.39 2.53
C LEU A 12 -12.26 15.37 1.45
N LEU A 13 -13.56 15.39 1.13
CA LEU A 13 -14.10 16.37 0.19
C LEU A 13 -13.97 17.81 0.69
N GLN A 14 -14.12 18.05 1.99
CA GLN A 14 -13.94 19.37 2.57
C GLN A 14 -12.48 19.84 2.47
N GLU A 15 -11.53 18.95 2.72
CA GLU A 15 -10.10 19.26 2.62
C GLU A 15 -9.70 19.60 1.17
N ILE A 16 -10.16 18.80 0.21
CA ILE A 16 -9.94 19.03 -1.22
C ILE A 16 -10.49 20.40 -1.65
N LYS A 17 -11.70 20.75 -1.20
CA LYS A 17 -12.33 22.05 -1.51
C LYS A 17 -11.60 23.24 -0.87
N SER A 18 -10.95 23.02 0.26
CA SER A 18 -10.23 24.07 1.00
C SER A 18 -8.79 24.23 0.51
N THR A 19 -8.30 23.32 -0.33
CA THR A 19 -6.95 23.36 -0.89
C THR A 19 -6.87 24.42 -2.00
N PRO A 20 -5.88 25.34 -1.95
CA PRO A 20 -5.67 26.29 -3.04
C PRO A 20 -5.36 25.57 -4.36
N GLU A 21 -5.86 26.11 -5.48
CA GLU A 21 -5.77 25.46 -6.80
C GLU A 21 -4.33 25.10 -7.21
N GLU A 22 -3.37 25.94 -6.85
CA GLU A 22 -1.94 25.75 -7.14
C GLU A 22 -1.35 24.47 -6.50
N TYR A 23 -1.96 23.95 -5.43
CA TYR A 23 -1.52 22.73 -4.75
C TYR A 23 -2.35 21.48 -5.10
N LEU A 24 -3.45 21.62 -5.87
CA LEU A 24 -4.27 20.47 -6.27
C LEU A 24 -3.48 19.37 -6.99
N PRO A 25 -2.51 19.67 -7.90
CA PRO A 25 -1.69 18.64 -8.52
C PRO A 25 -0.84 17.87 -7.51
N ALA A 26 -0.27 18.56 -6.51
CA ALA A 26 0.52 17.92 -5.46
C ALA A 26 -0.36 17.05 -4.55
N LEU A 27 -1.55 17.53 -4.17
CA LEU A 27 -2.52 16.78 -3.38
C LEU A 27 -2.96 15.50 -4.12
N LEU A 28 -3.23 15.60 -5.42
CA LEU A 28 -3.59 14.45 -6.25
C LEU A 28 -2.47 13.39 -6.25
N ASN A 29 -1.22 13.81 -6.39
CA ASN A 29 -0.07 12.91 -6.36
C ASN A 29 0.04 12.18 -5.01
N ILE A 30 -0.13 12.88 -3.90
CA ILE A 30 -0.13 12.27 -2.55
C ILE A 30 -1.20 11.20 -2.43
N VAL A 31 -2.44 11.48 -2.88
CA VAL A 31 -3.55 10.52 -2.83
C VAL A 31 -3.28 9.30 -3.73
N GLN A 32 -2.68 9.50 -4.90
CA GLN A 32 -2.30 8.41 -5.81
C GLN A 32 -1.23 7.52 -5.18
N LEU A 33 -0.16 8.10 -4.64
CA LEU A 33 0.91 7.38 -3.96
C LEU A 33 0.39 6.62 -2.73
N PHE A 34 -0.51 7.22 -1.96
CA PHE A 34 -1.14 6.54 -0.83
C PHE A 34 -1.99 5.36 -1.29
N ARG A 35 -2.79 5.53 -2.36
CA ARG A 35 -3.57 4.43 -2.92
C ARG A 35 -2.63 3.31 -3.37
N GLU A 36 -1.54 3.62 -4.05
CA GLU A 36 -0.55 2.64 -4.51
C GLU A 36 0.15 1.93 -3.36
N SER A 37 0.38 2.59 -2.23
CA SER A 37 1.04 1.97 -1.07
C SER A 37 0.13 1.01 -0.30
N VAL A 38 -1.18 1.29 -0.25
CA VAL A 38 -2.16 0.41 0.42
C VAL A 38 -2.75 -0.64 -0.50
N THR A 39 -2.68 -0.43 -1.81
CA THR A 39 -3.09 -1.45 -2.78
C THR A 39 -1.95 -2.46 -2.87
N LEU A 40 -2.20 -3.69 -2.41
CA LEU A 40 -1.24 -4.78 -2.52
C LEU A 40 -0.69 -4.83 -3.96
N LYS A 41 0.63 -5.05 -4.09
CA LYS A 41 1.23 -5.38 -5.39
C LYS A 41 0.39 -6.48 -6.02
N THR A 42 0.07 -6.32 -7.31
CA THR A 42 -0.70 -7.33 -8.03
C THR A 42 -0.02 -8.70 -7.85
N ALA A 43 -0.81 -9.77 -7.89
CA ALA A 43 -0.25 -11.12 -7.85
C ALA A 43 0.86 -11.31 -8.90
N GLU A 44 0.69 -10.69 -10.06
CA GLU A 44 1.69 -10.59 -11.13
C GLU A 44 2.98 -9.90 -10.67
N ALA A 45 2.90 -8.69 -10.09
CA ALA A 45 4.09 -7.97 -9.63
C ALA A 45 4.81 -8.69 -8.47
N SER A 46 4.06 -9.42 -7.64
CA SER A 46 4.62 -10.25 -6.57
C SER A 46 5.31 -11.49 -7.14
N PHE A 47 4.73 -12.11 -8.17
CA PHE A 47 5.31 -13.28 -8.84
C PHE A 47 6.58 -12.93 -9.62
N THR A 48 6.58 -11.84 -10.40
CA THR A 48 7.76 -11.39 -11.13
C THR A 48 8.92 -11.11 -10.18
N LYS A 49 8.65 -10.42 -9.07
CA LYS A 49 9.66 -10.15 -8.06
C LYS A 49 10.17 -11.44 -7.40
N GLY A 50 9.28 -12.35 -6.99
CA GLY A 50 9.68 -13.63 -6.42
C GLY A 50 10.48 -14.50 -7.40
N TRP A 51 10.19 -14.39 -8.71
CA TRP A 51 10.92 -15.07 -9.77
C TRP A 51 12.35 -14.51 -9.93
N GLU A 52 12.51 -13.19 -9.91
CA GLU A 52 13.82 -12.52 -9.93
C GLU A 52 14.66 -12.88 -8.70
N GLU A 53 14.08 -12.83 -7.50
CA GLU A 53 14.74 -13.21 -6.24
C GLU A 53 15.18 -14.68 -6.25
N THR A 54 14.33 -15.57 -6.80
CA THR A 54 14.68 -17.00 -6.97
C THR A 54 15.86 -17.18 -7.93
N MET A 55 15.86 -16.47 -9.07
CA MET A 55 16.94 -16.53 -10.05
C MET A 55 18.25 -15.95 -9.53
N ALA A 56 18.18 -14.96 -8.63
CA ALA A 56 19.33 -14.35 -7.96
C ALA A 56 19.85 -15.19 -6.78
N GLY A 57 19.14 -16.26 -6.39
CA GLY A 57 19.48 -17.06 -5.21
C GLY A 57 19.18 -16.36 -3.88
N GLU A 58 18.40 -15.28 -3.90
CA GLU A 58 17.95 -14.52 -2.73
C GLU A 58 16.75 -15.22 -2.07
N VAL A 59 16.93 -16.50 -1.75
CA VAL A 59 15.92 -17.36 -1.14
C VAL A 59 16.38 -17.76 0.26
N ASN A 60 15.45 -17.73 1.22
CA ASN A 60 15.69 -18.25 2.56
C ASN A 60 15.13 -19.68 2.65
N SER A 61 15.78 -20.56 3.41
CA SER A 61 15.22 -21.88 3.69
C SER A 61 13.92 -21.72 4.49
N ILE A 62 13.00 -22.67 4.34
CA ILE A 62 11.77 -22.70 5.13
C ILE A 62 12.10 -22.71 6.63
N ASP A 63 13.14 -23.43 7.03
CA ASP A 63 13.57 -23.51 8.43
C ASP A 63 14.06 -22.16 8.97
N ASP A 64 14.67 -21.33 8.13
CA ASP A 64 15.20 -20.01 8.52
C ASP A 64 14.05 -18.99 8.71
N LEU A 65 12.97 -19.12 7.93
CA LEU A 65 11.84 -18.19 7.94
C LEU A 65 11.02 -18.22 9.24
N TRP A 66 11.05 -19.33 9.99
CA TRP A 66 10.27 -19.51 11.21
C TRP A 66 11.10 -19.35 12.49
N THR A 67 12.40 -19.07 12.38
CA THR A 67 13.27 -18.85 13.54
C THR A 67 12.75 -17.69 14.41
N GLY A 68 12.41 -17.98 15.67
CA GLY A 68 11.88 -16.99 16.62
C GLY A 68 10.36 -16.79 16.58
N THR A 69 9.63 -17.56 15.76
CA THR A 69 8.16 -17.62 15.76
C THR A 69 7.66 -18.96 16.29
N ASP A 70 8.35 -19.53 17.29
CA ASP A 70 7.78 -20.62 18.08
C ASP A 70 6.66 -20.02 18.95
N ALA A 71 5.42 -20.28 18.54
CA ALA A 71 4.26 -20.06 19.37
C ALA A 71 4.28 -21.10 20.51
N GLU A 72 4.58 -20.65 21.72
CA GLU A 72 4.16 -21.38 22.94
C GLU A 72 2.63 -21.39 23.07
#